data_AF-E9LJ90-F1
#
_entry.id   AF-E9LJ90-F1
#
_cell.length_a   1.000
_cell.length_b   1.000
_cell.length_c   1.000
_cell.angle_alpha   90.00
_cell.angle_beta   90.00
_cell.angle_gamma   90.00
#
_symmetry.space_group_name_H-M   'P 1'
#
loop_
_entity.id
_entity.type
_entity.pdbx_description
1 polymer ?
#
loop_
_entity_poly.entity_id
_entity_poly.type
_entity_poly.pdbx_seq_one_letter_code
_entity_poly.pdbx_strand_id
1 'polypeptide(L)'
;NIKTGTTDIGSNTTVKTGDLVTYDKENGMHKKVFYSFIDDKNHNKKLLVIRTKGTIAGQYRVYSEEGANKSGLAWPSAFKVQLQLPDNEVAQISDYYPRNSIDTKEYMSTLTYGFNGNVTGDDTGKIG
;
A
#
# COMPACT_ATOMS: atom_id res chain seq x y z
N ASN A 1 -14.35 -25.55 -14.44
CA ASN A 1 -14.60 -24.56 -13.37
C ASN A 1 -14.11 -25.12 -12.05
N ILE A 2 -13.02 -24.56 -11.51
CA ILE A 2 -12.56 -24.89 -10.15
C ILE A 2 -13.32 -23.97 -9.18
N LYS A 3 -13.84 -24.52 -8.08
CA LYS A 3 -14.58 -23.74 -7.07
C LYS A 3 -13.63 -22.78 -6.35
N THR A 4 -14.05 -21.54 -6.11
CA THR A 4 -13.27 -20.56 -5.34
C THR A 4 -12.83 -21.13 -3.98
N GLY A 5 -11.56 -20.96 -3.64
CA GLY A 5 -10.96 -21.48 -2.40
C GLY A 5 -10.47 -22.93 -2.45
N THR A 6 -10.64 -23.65 -3.57
CA THR A 6 -10.17 -25.05 -3.69
C THR A 6 -8.64 -25.17 -3.65
N THR A 7 -7.93 -24.14 -4.09
CA THR A 7 -6.45 -24.13 -4.18
C THR A 7 -5.77 -23.36 -3.05
N ASP A 8 -6.55 -22.85 -2.10
CA ASP A 8 -6.01 -22.08 -0.97
C ASP A 8 -5.44 -23.04 0.08
N ILE A 9 -4.37 -22.60 0.75
CA ILE A 9 -3.62 -23.43 1.72
C ILE A 9 -4.13 -23.17 3.14
N GLY A 10 -4.18 -24.22 3.98
CA GLY A 10 -4.50 -24.11 5.40
C GLY A 10 -5.87 -24.65 5.80
N SER A 11 -6.60 -25.28 4.88
CA SER A 11 -7.85 -25.98 5.22
C SER A 11 -7.57 -27.14 6.20
N ASN A 12 -8.46 -27.35 7.17
CA ASN A 12 -8.37 -28.41 8.19
C ASN A 12 -7.03 -28.47 8.94
N THR A 13 -6.33 -27.34 9.09
CA THR A 13 -5.01 -27.24 9.73
C THR A 13 -5.10 -26.39 10.99
N THR A 14 -4.51 -26.84 12.10
CA THR A 14 -4.37 -26.01 13.30
C THR A 14 -3.26 -24.98 13.08
N VAL A 15 -3.64 -23.71 13.01
CA VAL A 15 -2.69 -22.59 12.81
C VAL A 15 -2.22 -22.07 14.17
N LYS A 16 -0.90 -22.02 14.38
CA LYS A 16 -0.32 -21.40 15.58
C LYS A 16 0.02 -19.95 15.29
N THR A 17 -0.58 -19.03 16.03
CA THR A 17 -0.35 -17.59 15.87
C THR A 17 0.33 -16.99 17.10
N GLY A 18 0.93 -15.83 16.93
CA GLY A 18 1.46 -15.06 18.04
C GLY A 18 1.85 -13.65 17.65
N ASP A 19 2.05 -12.83 18.67
CA ASP A 19 2.39 -11.42 18.56
C ASP A 19 3.71 -11.16 19.32
N LEU A 20 4.62 -10.45 18.66
CA LEU A 20 5.85 -9.93 19.26
C LEU A 20 5.83 -8.40 19.11
N VAL A 21 6.00 -7.70 20.22
CA VAL A 21 5.96 -6.23 20.25
C VAL A 21 7.23 -5.70 20.89
N THR A 22 7.88 -4.75 20.22
CA THR A 22 9.06 -4.04 20.72
C THR A 22 8.92 -2.56 20.39
N TYR A 23 9.21 -1.71 21.37
CA TYR A 23 9.28 -0.27 21.15
C TYR A 23 10.72 0.20 21.23
N ASP A 24 11.19 0.82 20.14
CA ASP A 24 12.49 1.48 20.07
C ASP A 24 12.31 2.96 20.36
N LYS A 25 12.70 3.36 21.57
CA LYS A 25 12.53 4.74 22.06
C LYS A 25 13.41 5.73 21.31
N GLU A 26 14.63 5.32 20.97
CA GLU A 26 15.63 6.20 20.34
C GLU A 26 15.21 6.55 18.91
N ASN A 27 14.76 5.54 18.15
CA ASN A 27 14.34 5.72 16.77
C ASN A 27 12.85 6.09 16.63
N GLY A 28 12.09 6.12 17.73
CA GLY A 28 10.64 6.37 17.71
C GLY A 28 9.88 5.34 16.87
N MET A 29 10.26 4.06 16.99
CA MET A 29 9.70 2.97 16.19
C MET A 29 8.94 1.98 17.07
N HIS A 30 7.64 1.89 16.87
CA HIS A 30 6.83 0.79 17.37
C HIS A 30 6.89 -0.36 16.37
N LYS A 31 7.55 -1.46 16.75
CA LYS A 31 7.77 -2.65 15.91
C LYS A 31 6.88 -3.77 16.41
N LYS A 32 5.95 -4.24 15.57
CA LYS A 32 5.08 -5.38 15.88
C LYS A 32 5.24 -6.46 14.82
N VAL A 33 5.46 -7.70 15.22
CA VAL A 33 5.47 -8.86 14.32
C VAL A 33 4.31 -9.77 14.71
N PHE A 34 3.37 -9.98 13.78
CA PHE A 34 2.35 -11.00 13.91
C PHE A 34 2.76 -12.18 13.03
N TYR A 35 2.91 -13.36 13.62
CA TYR A 35 3.29 -14.56 12.88
C TYR A 35 2.17 -15.60 12.88
N SER A 36 2.15 -16.43 11.84
CA SER A 36 1.22 -17.55 11.72
C SER A 36 1.94 -18.75 11.11
N PHE A 37 2.08 -19.82 11.88
CA PHE A 37 2.60 -21.11 11.42
C PHE A 37 1.46 -21.95 10.86
N ILE A 38 1.59 -22.38 9.62
CA ILE A 38 0.64 -23.22 8.91
C ILE A 38 1.39 -24.51 8.52
N ASP A 39 1.06 -25.61 9.18
CA ASP A 39 1.59 -26.96 8.92
C ASP A 39 0.48 -27.81 8.32
N ASP A 40 0.13 -27.51 7.07
CA ASP A 40 -0.90 -28.23 6.31
C ASP A 40 -0.32 -29.55 5.78
N LYS A 41 -0.92 -30.68 6.17
CA LYS A 41 -0.45 -32.02 5.76
C LYS A 41 -0.67 -32.31 4.28
N ASN A 42 -1.53 -31.53 3.61
CA ASN A 42 -1.76 -31.62 2.17
C ASN A 42 -0.85 -30.67 1.38
N HIS A 43 -0.03 -29.87 2.05
CA HIS A 43 0.96 -29.01 1.42
C HIS A 43 2.37 -29.60 1.55
N ASN A 44 3.21 -29.39 0.54
CA ASN A 44 4.54 -30.01 0.47
C ASN A 44 5.59 -29.37 1.38
N LYS A 45 5.28 -28.22 2.00
CA LYS A 45 6.18 -27.46 2.87
C LYS A 45 5.42 -26.92 4.08
N LYS A 46 6.14 -26.67 5.18
CA LYS A 46 5.63 -25.86 6.29
C LYS A 46 5.70 -24.38 5.90
N LEU A 47 4.69 -23.61 6.27
CA LEU A 47 4.63 -22.18 5.99
C LEU A 47 4.69 -21.37 7.28
N LEU A 48 5.42 -20.26 7.21
CA LEU A 48 5.44 -19.22 8.23
C LEU A 48 5.07 -17.90 7.57
N VAL A 49 3.90 -17.36 7.93
CA VAL A 49 3.47 -16.04 7.47
C VAL A 49 3.90 -15.01 8.51
N ILE A 50 4.73 -14.06 8.11
CA ILE A 50 5.20 -12.97 8.97
C ILE A 50 4.56 -11.67 8.48
N ARG A 51 3.79 -11.01 9.36
CA ARG A 51 3.24 -9.67 9.12
C ARG A 51 3.98 -8.67 10.00
N THR A 52 4.82 -7.86 9.39
CA THR A 52 5.46 -6.71 10.04
C THR A 52 4.49 -5.53 10.08
N LYS A 53 4.13 -5.13 11.29
CA LYS A 53 3.20 -4.04 11.61
C LYS A 53 3.87 -3.08 12.58
N GLY A 54 3.09 -2.09 13.02
CA GLY A 54 3.53 -1.05 13.93
C GLY A 54 3.62 0.28 13.21
N THR A 55 4.46 1.17 13.72
CA THR A 55 4.55 2.55 13.24
C THR A 55 5.96 3.08 13.41
N ILE A 56 6.53 3.61 12.33
CA ILE A 56 7.75 4.41 12.36
C ILE A 56 7.31 5.87 12.45
N ALA A 57 7.70 6.58 13.51
CA ALA A 57 7.35 7.98 13.67
C ALA A 57 7.97 8.80 12.52
N GLY A 58 7.21 9.75 11.98
CA GLY A 58 7.74 10.62 10.92
C GLY A 58 8.86 11.55 11.38
N GLN A 59 8.85 11.95 12.66
CA GLN A 59 9.85 12.84 13.27
C GLN A 59 10.13 14.12 12.46
N TYR A 60 9.11 14.66 11.78
CA TYR A 60 9.20 15.96 11.13
C TYR A 60 9.49 17.04 12.18
N ARG A 61 10.64 17.69 12.08
CA ARG A 61 11.06 18.71 13.06
C ARG A 61 12.07 19.68 12.47
N VAL A 62 11.99 20.94 12.90
CA VAL A 62 13.09 21.89 12.74
C VAL A 62 14.22 21.44 13.67
N TYR A 63 15.40 21.20 13.12
CA TYR A 63 16.56 20.73 13.89
C TYR A 63 17.63 21.81 14.06
N SER A 64 17.60 22.87 13.24
CA SER A 64 18.47 24.01 13.38
C SER A 64 17.77 25.33 13.10
N GLU A 65 18.19 26.37 13.80
CA GLU A 65 17.76 27.75 13.61
C GLU A 65 19.00 28.63 13.75
N GLU A 66 19.52 29.14 12.64
CA GLU A 66 20.75 29.93 12.56
C GLU A 66 20.38 31.41 12.39
N GLY A 67 20.03 32.04 13.50
CA GLY A 67 19.49 33.40 13.53
C GLY A 67 18.06 33.46 12.97
N ALA A 68 17.60 34.64 12.56
CA ALA A 68 16.21 34.86 12.15
C ALA A 68 15.89 34.46 10.69
N ASN A 69 16.91 34.22 9.86
CA ASN A 69 16.74 34.11 8.40
C ASN A 69 17.09 32.74 7.82
N LYS A 70 17.61 31.81 8.64
CA LYS A 70 18.00 30.46 8.18
C LYS A 70 17.55 29.42 9.20
N SER A 71 16.92 28.36 8.72
CA SER A 71 16.47 27.24 9.54
C SER A 71 16.58 25.94 8.76
N GLY A 72 16.98 24.86 9.44
CA GLY A 72 17.09 23.52 8.91
C GLY A 72 15.93 22.64 9.39
N LEU A 73 15.29 21.98 8.43
CA LEU A 73 14.15 21.10 8.66
C LEU A 73 14.50 19.66 8.30
N ALA A 74 14.22 18.74 9.22
CA ALA A 74 14.33 17.31 9.00
C ALA A 74 12.92 16.74 8.73
N TRP A 75 12.81 15.93 7.69
CA TRP A 75 11.58 15.23 7.32
C TRP A 75 11.90 13.86 6.71
N PRO A 76 11.04 12.86 6.90
CA PRO A 76 11.31 11.50 6.46
C PRO A 76 10.98 11.36 4.96
N SER A 77 12.01 11.16 4.13
CA SER A 77 11.82 10.96 2.69
C SER A 77 11.46 9.51 2.31
N ALA A 78 11.75 8.55 3.18
CA ALA A 78 11.43 7.14 2.96
C ALA A 78 11.29 6.37 4.28
N PHE A 79 10.41 5.37 4.27
CA PHE A 79 10.32 4.35 5.31
C PHE A 79 10.65 2.99 4.69
N LYS A 80 11.46 2.18 5.37
CA LYS A 80 11.90 0.87 4.88
C LYS A 80 11.62 -0.20 5.93
N VAL A 81 11.16 -1.35 5.47
CA VAL A 81 10.99 -2.57 6.27
C VAL A 81 11.67 -3.70 5.50
N GLN A 82 12.53 -4.46 6.18
CA GLN A 82 13.32 -5.52 5.56
C GLN A 82 13.27 -6.76 6.46
N LEU A 83 13.23 -7.94 5.83
CA LEU A 83 13.40 -9.23 6.48
C LEU A 83 14.55 -9.94 5.77
N GLN A 84 15.49 -10.48 6.53
CA GLN A 84 16.65 -11.19 5.99
C GLN A 84 16.74 -12.55 6.66
N LEU A 85 16.90 -13.60 5.85
CA LEU A 85 17.31 -14.92 6.31
C LEU A 85 18.83 -15.01 6.16
N PRO A 86 19.56 -15.57 7.13
CA PRO A 86 20.98 -15.87 6.97
C PRO A 86 21.24 -16.79 5.77
N ASP A 87 22.37 -16.59 5.07
CA ASP A 87 22.69 -17.33 3.83
C ASP A 87 22.86 -18.84 4.04
N ASN A 88 23.18 -19.26 5.26
CA ASN A 88 23.33 -20.67 5.64
C ASN A 88 22.00 -21.34 6.04
N GLU A 89 20.87 -20.65 5.95
CA GLU A 89 19.55 -21.21 6.24
C GLU A 89 18.95 -21.94 5.02
N VAL A 90 18.24 -23.03 5.29
CA VAL A 90 17.49 -23.78 4.27
C VAL A 90 16.07 -23.22 4.04
N ALA A 91 15.63 -22.30 4.90
CA ALA A 91 14.35 -21.61 4.75
C ALA A 91 14.41 -20.61 3.58
N GLN A 92 13.30 -20.43 2.89
CA GLN A 92 13.22 -19.55 1.72
C GLN A 92 12.04 -18.59 1.85
N ILE A 93 12.22 -17.35 1.39
CA ILE A 93 11.11 -16.40 1.21
C ILE A 93 10.32 -16.86 -0.01
N SER A 94 9.16 -17.48 0.23
CA SER A 94 8.34 -18.02 -0.86
C SER A 94 7.43 -16.98 -1.49
N ASP A 95 6.92 -16.02 -0.71
CA ASP A 95 5.99 -15.01 -1.21
C ASP A 95 5.98 -13.74 -0.33
N TYR A 96 5.47 -12.62 -0.87
CA TYR A 96 5.36 -11.33 -0.19
C TYR A 96 4.19 -10.48 -0.72
N TYR A 97 3.69 -9.59 0.14
CA TYR A 97 2.63 -8.63 -0.17
C TYR A 97 2.80 -7.35 0.68
N PRO A 98 2.54 -6.13 0.15
CA PRO A 98 2.10 -5.80 -1.22
C PRO A 98 3.18 -6.03 -2.28
N ARG A 99 2.78 -6.01 -3.56
CA ARG A 99 3.67 -6.03 -4.73
C ARG A 99 3.47 -4.76 -5.54
N ASN A 100 4.43 -4.41 -6.38
CA ASN A 100 4.31 -3.25 -7.26
C ASN A 100 3.07 -3.39 -8.16
N SER A 101 2.20 -2.39 -8.14
CA SER A 101 1.05 -2.25 -9.05
C SER A 101 1.43 -1.39 -10.25
N ILE A 102 0.69 -1.55 -11.34
CA ILE A 102 0.77 -0.64 -12.49
C ILE A 102 -0.21 0.51 -12.22
N ASP A 103 0.31 1.73 -12.09
CA ASP A 103 -0.53 2.91 -11.95
C ASP A 103 -1.17 3.30 -13.28
N THR A 104 -2.44 3.65 -13.25
CA THR A 104 -3.20 4.12 -14.41
C THR A 104 -3.46 5.62 -14.30
N LYS A 105 -3.55 6.30 -15.45
CA LYS A 105 -3.91 7.72 -15.52
C LYS A 105 -5.03 7.90 -16.53
N GLU A 106 -6.05 8.64 -16.13
CA GLU A 106 -7.13 9.04 -17.02
C GLU A 106 -6.74 10.35 -17.71
N TYR A 107 -6.98 10.43 -19.02
CA TYR A 107 -6.76 11.63 -19.80
C TYR A 107 -7.96 11.88 -20.69
N MET A 108 -8.56 13.06 -20.57
CA MET A 108 -9.71 13.48 -21.37
C MET A 108 -9.40 14.80 -22.07
N SER A 109 -9.65 14.84 -23.38
CA SER A 109 -9.66 16.07 -24.17
C SER A 109 -11.02 16.20 -24.82
N THR A 110 -11.72 17.31 -24.58
CA THR A 110 -12.99 17.63 -25.24
C THR A 110 -12.84 18.93 -26.00
N LEU A 111 -13.08 18.89 -27.31
CA LEU A 111 -13.23 20.09 -28.15
C LEU A 111 -14.68 20.15 -28.60
N THR A 112 -15.39 21.20 -28.21
CA THR A 112 -16.77 21.44 -28.62
C THR A 112 -16.85 22.84 -29.21
N TYR A 113 -17.40 22.95 -30.42
CA TYR A 113 -17.87 24.22 -30.96
C TYR A 113 -19.30 24.03 -31.45
N GLY A 114 -20.14 25.01 -31.18
CA GLY A 114 -21.53 25.04 -31.60
C GLY A 114 -21.88 26.44 -32.09
N PHE A 115 -22.57 26.51 -33.21
CA PHE A 115 -23.25 27.71 -33.67
C PHE A 115 -24.74 27.50 -33.44
N ASN A 116 -25.38 28.42 -32.73
CA ASN A 116 -26.82 28.41 -32.51
C ASN A 116 -27.47 29.56 -33.30
N GLY A 117 -28.51 29.23 -34.06
CA GLY A 117 -29.40 30.19 -34.70
C GLY A 117 -30.78 29.55 -34.78
N ASN A 118 -31.79 30.22 -34.26
CA ASN A 118 -33.18 29.79 -34.35
C ASN A 118 -34.01 30.98 -34.82
N VAL A 119 -34.71 30.83 -35.94
CA VAL A 119 -35.67 31.82 -36.45
C VAL A 119 -37.06 31.28 -36.11
N THR A 120 -37.82 32.05 -35.35
CA THR A 120 -39.25 31.78 -35.10
C THR A 120 -40.06 32.87 -35.80
N GLY A 121 -40.98 32.46 -36.67
CA GLY A 121 -42.00 33.33 -37.26
C GLY A 121 -43.34 33.09 -36.58
N ASP A 122 -44.07 34.17 -36.29
CA ASP A 122 -45.50 34.11 -36.02
C ASP A 122 -46.29 34.27 -37.34
N ASP A 123 -47.52 33.77 -37.34
CA ASP A 123 -48.39 33.73 -38.52
C ASP A 123 -49.03 35.12 -38.79
N THR A 124 -48.23 36.19 -38.76
CA THR A 124 -48.66 37.55 -39.13
C THR A 124 -47.88 38.16 -40.31
N GLY A 125 -46.95 37.42 -40.90
CA GLY A 125 -46.44 37.72 -42.26
C GLY A 125 -45.63 39.01 -42.39
N LYS A 126 -44.71 39.30 -41.45
CA LYS A 126 -43.61 40.25 -41.69
C LYS A 126 -42.27 39.71 -41.19
N ILE A 127 -41.33 39.56 -42.12
CA ILE A 127 -39.92 39.25 -41.88
C ILE A 127 -39.09 40.53 -42.01
N GLY A 128 -38.17 40.73 -41.07
CA GLY A 128 -37.07 41.68 -41.11
C GLY A 128 -35.96 41.15 -40.22
#